data_AF-A0A1I9G994-F1
#
_entry.id   AF-A0A1I9G994-F1
#
_cell.length_a   1.000
_cell.length_b   1.000
_cell.length_c   1.000
_cell.angle_alpha   90.00
_cell.angle_beta   90.00
_cell.angle_gamma   90.00
#
_symmetry.space_group_name_H-M   'P 1'
#
loop_
_entity.id
_entity.type
_entity.pdbx_description
1 polymer ?
#
loop_
_entity_poly.entity_id
_entity_poly.type
_entity_poly.pdbx_seq_one_letter_code
_entity_poly.pdbx_strand_id
1 'polypeptide(L)'
;MVISVAIIANDSAPLYLNVNEKESSRRFDIQMFIYCSLDIVDEKVFGANKTLELYLGPLISDQNFKSFGYVTSTNVKMIIVTEIGDTSLKDQDIRSVSYLLEFYEK
;
A
#
# COMPACT_ATOMS: atom_id res chain seq x y z
N MET A 1 -14.21 2.56 0.78
CA MET A 1 -13.86 1.97 2.09
C MET A 1 -12.43 1.43 2.00
N VAL A 2 -11.68 1.37 3.12
CA VAL A 2 -10.41 0.58 3.15
C VAL A 2 -10.77 -0.90 3.11
N ILE A 3 -10.25 -1.60 2.10
CA ILE A 3 -10.52 -3.01 1.84
C ILE A 3 -9.41 -3.87 2.42
N SER A 4 -8.16 -3.44 2.27
CA SER A 4 -7.01 -4.21 2.73
C SER A 4 -5.83 -3.32 3.05
N VAL A 5 -5.00 -3.78 3.99
CA VAL A 5 -3.72 -3.16 4.34
C VAL A 5 -2.65 -4.26 4.35
N ALA A 6 -1.54 -4.00 3.67
CA ALA A 6 -0.38 -4.88 3.64
C ALA A 6 0.88 -4.11 4.02
N ILE A 7 1.73 -4.76 4.81
CA ILE A 7 3.06 -4.31 5.19
C ILE A 7 4.02 -5.41 4.78
N ILE A 8 5.00 -5.06 3.96
CA ILE A 8 5.90 -5.97 3.28
C ILE A 8 7.32 -5.53 3.60
N ALA A 9 8.13 -6.46 4.08
CA ALA A 9 9.53 -6.21 4.38
C ALA A 9 10.35 -5.93 3.10
N ASN A 10 11.59 -5.50 3.30
CA ASN A 10 12.52 -5.21 2.22
C ASN A 10 12.88 -6.44 1.36
N ASP A 11 12.82 -7.65 1.95
CA ASP A 11 13.02 -8.95 1.31
C ASP A 11 11.74 -9.49 0.63
N SER A 12 10.71 -8.64 0.52
CA SER A 12 9.39 -8.99 -0.01
C SER A 12 8.62 -10.02 0.83
N ALA A 13 9.04 -10.28 2.06
CA ALA A 13 8.26 -11.09 3.00
C ALA A 13 7.06 -10.28 3.55
N PRO A 14 5.84 -10.84 3.58
CA PRO A 14 4.69 -10.17 4.17
C PRO A 14 4.83 -10.14 5.70
N LEU A 15 5.01 -8.95 6.27
CA LEU A 15 5.01 -8.73 7.73
C LEU A 15 3.58 -8.68 8.27
N TYR A 16 2.67 -8.10 7.49
CA TYR A 16 1.26 -8.01 7.80
C TYR A 16 0.46 -7.98 6.52
N LEU A 17 -0.62 -8.75 6.46
CA LEU A 17 -1.59 -8.66 5.38
C LEU A 17 -2.96 -8.95 5.94
N ASN A 18 -3.84 -7.95 5.89
CA ASN A 18 -5.20 -8.08 6.38
C ASN A 18 -6.19 -7.55 5.36
N VAL A 19 -7.13 -8.41 4.98
CA VAL A 19 -8.26 -8.10 4.11
C VAL A 19 -9.51 -8.07 4.98
N ASN A 20 -10.32 -7.03 4.81
CA ASN A 20 -11.58 -6.85 5.52
C ASN A 20 -12.47 -8.09 5.35
N GLU A 21 -13.06 -8.59 6.43
CA GLU A 21 -13.88 -9.81 6.43
C GLU A 21 -15.09 -9.70 5.49
N LYS A 22 -15.63 -8.49 5.29
CA LYS A 22 -16.72 -8.24 4.32
C LYS A 22 -16.31 -8.58 2.88
N GLU A 23 -15.02 -8.58 2.60
CA GLU A 23 -14.41 -8.83 1.29
C GLU A 23 -13.75 -10.21 1.19
N SER A 24 -14.08 -11.12 2.11
CA SER A 24 -13.48 -12.46 2.18
C SER A 24 -13.67 -13.28 0.90
N SER A 25 -14.78 -13.09 0.17
CA SER A 25 -15.03 -13.76 -1.11
C SER A 25 -14.06 -13.33 -2.21
N ARG A 26 -13.53 -12.10 -2.15
CA ARG A 26 -12.57 -11.52 -3.10
C ARG A 26 -11.13 -11.52 -2.55
N ARG A 27 -10.88 -12.24 -1.46
CA ARG A 27 -9.60 -12.19 -0.73
C ARG A 27 -8.40 -12.52 -1.63
N PHE A 28 -8.54 -13.53 -2.49
CA PHE A 28 -7.47 -13.92 -3.42
C PHE A 28 -7.17 -12.82 -4.44
N ASP A 29 -8.22 -12.23 -5.04
CA ASP A 29 -8.07 -11.15 -6.02
C ASP A 29 -7.41 -9.92 -5.40
N ILE A 30 -7.78 -9.58 -4.17
CA ILE A 30 -7.20 -8.46 -3.41
C ILE A 30 -5.73 -8.74 -3.07
N GLN A 31 -5.39 -9.97 -2.67
CA GLN A 31 -4.00 -10.37 -2.43
C GLN A 31 -3.16 -10.29 -3.70
N MET A 32 -3.67 -10.81 -4.81
CA MET A 32 -3.00 -10.70 -6.11
C MET A 32 -2.78 -9.23 -6.49
N PHE A 33 -3.80 -8.39 -6.31
CA PHE A 33 -3.71 -6.96 -6.58
C PHE A 33 -2.62 -6.27 -5.74
N ILE A 34 -2.50 -6.61 -4.45
CA ILE A 34 -1.42 -6.12 -3.58
C ILE A 34 -0.04 -6.49 -4.14
N TYR A 35 0.15 -7.74 -4.58
CA TYR A 35 1.43 -8.17 -5.14
C TYR A 35 1.74 -7.47 -6.48
N CYS A 36 0.75 -7.24 -7.33
CA CYS A 36 0.95 -6.41 -8.53
C CYS A 36 1.30 -4.96 -8.18
N SER A 37 0.70 -4.38 -7.13
CA SER A 37 1.07 -3.06 -6.64
C SER A 37 2.51 -3.03 -6.10
N LEU A 38 2.99 -4.13 -5.50
CA LEU A 38 4.35 -4.25 -4.97
C LEU A 38 5.40 -4.10 -6.07
N ASP A 39 5.18 -4.71 -7.24
CA ASP A 39 6.09 -4.58 -8.38
C ASP A 39 6.28 -3.10 -8.78
N ILE A 40 5.20 -2.31 -8.75
CA ILE A 40 5.23 -0.86 -9.04
C ILE A 40 5.94 -0.07 -7.94
N VAL A 41 5.80 -0.49 -6.68
CA VAL A 41 6.59 0.10 -5.57
C VAL A 41 8.08 -0.14 -5.82
N ASP A 42 8.46 -1.37 -6.16
CA ASP A 42 9.85 -1.73 -6.41
C ASP A 42 10.41 -0.96 -7.61
N GLU A 43 9.67 -0.83 -8.71
CA GLU A 43 10.07 0.03 -9.83
C GLU A 43 10.27 1.50 -9.44
N LYS A 44 9.44 2.06 -8.55
CA LYS A 44 9.56 3.45 -8.10
C LYS A 44 10.70 3.65 -7.10
N VAL A 45 11.00 2.66 -6.25
CA VAL A 45 12.07 2.73 -5.23
C VAL A 45 13.44 2.47 -5.86
N PHE A 46 13.54 1.48 -6.75
CA PHE A 46 14.80 1.07 -7.39
C PHE A 46 15.01 1.74 -8.77
N GLY A 47 14.01 2.44 -9.29
CA GLY A 47 14.08 3.19 -10.55
C GLY A 47 14.85 4.51 -10.43
N ALA A 48 15.98 4.58 -11.14
CA ALA A 48 16.84 5.74 -11.44
C ALA A 48 16.58 7.08 -10.71
N ASN A 49 17.53 7.42 -9.81
CA ASN A 49 17.92 8.79 -9.44
C ASN A 49 16.83 9.76 -8.95
N LYS A 50 15.79 9.26 -8.28
CA LYS A 50 14.85 10.13 -7.56
C LYS A 50 15.13 10.10 -6.07
N THR A 51 15.08 11.28 -5.45
CA THR A 51 14.97 11.44 -4.01
C THR A 51 13.88 10.50 -3.51
N LEU A 52 14.21 9.64 -2.55
CA LEU A 52 13.32 8.59 -2.06
C LEU A 52 12.12 9.27 -1.37
N GLU A 53 11.03 9.47 -2.10
CA GLU A 53 9.79 9.98 -1.55
C GLU A 53 9.11 8.87 -0.76
N LEU A 54 8.97 9.06 0.56
CA LEU A 54 8.34 8.07 1.45
C LEU A 54 6.90 7.77 1.02
N TYR A 55 6.18 8.77 0.52
CA TYR A 55 4.82 8.59 -0.01
C TYR A 55 4.83 8.50 -1.53
N LEU A 56 4.53 7.31 -2.07
CA LEU A 56 4.52 7.05 -3.51
C LEU A 56 3.19 7.44 -4.19
N GLY A 57 2.17 7.77 -3.39
CA GLY A 57 0.84 8.11 -3.87
C GLY A 57 0.07 6.91 -4.42
N PRO A 58 -0.94 7.15 -5.27
CA PRO A 58 -1.65 6.07 -5.95
C PRO A 58 -0.68 5.28 -6.86
N LEU A 59 -0.78 3.95 -6.81
CA LEU A 59 0.08 3.04 -7.58
C LEU A 59 -0.65 2.54 -8.81
N ILE A 60 -1.62 1.63 -8.62
CA ILE A 60 -2.46 1.05 -9.67
C ILE A 60 -3.92 1.08 -9.25
N SER A 61 -4.79 1.19 -10.25
CA SER A 61 -6.24 1.15 -10.09
C SER A 61 -6.84 0.24 -11.15
N ASP A 62 -7.78 -0.60 -10.71
CA ASP A 62 -8.63 -1.42 -11.56
C ASP A 62 -10.10 -0.97 -11.40
N GLN A 63 -11.04 -1.63 -12.07
CA GLN A 63 -12.47 -1.34 -12.00
C GLN A 63 -13.06 -1.44 -10.59
N ASN A 64 -12.44 -2.25 -9.72
CA ASN A 64 -12.93 -2.49 -8.36
C ASN A 64 -12.08 -1.79 -7.29
N PHE A 65 -10.77 -1.75 -7.48
CA PHE A 65 -9.81 -1.43 -6.43
C PHE A 65 -8.82 -0.36 -6.84
N LYS A 66 -8.34 0.41 -5.85
CA LYS A 66 -7.27 1.38 -5.99
C LYS A 66 -6.23 1.12 -4.90
N SER A 67 -4.95 1.16 -5.26
CA SER A 67 -3.84 0.97 -4.33
C SER A 67 -3.06 2.25 -4.12
N PHE A 68 -2.57 2.43 -2.90
CA PHE A 68 -1.68 3.51 -2.50
C PHE A 68 -0.42 2.92 -1.87
N GLY A 69 0.72 3.50 -2.19
CA GLY A 69 2.03 3.04 -1.75
C GLY A 69 2.70 4.02 -0.82
N TYR A 70 3.33 3.48 0.22
CA TYR A 70 4.23 4.19 1.11
C TYR A 70 5.44 3.32 1.40
N VAL A 71 6.61 3.92 1.54
CA VAL A 71 7.88 3.26 1.84
C VAL A 71 8.52 4.01 2.99
N THR A 72 8.86 3.28 4.04
CA THR A 72 9.56 3.85 5.21
C THR A 72 11.03 4.11 4.88
N SER A 73 11.69 4.87 5.75
CA SER A 73 13.15 5.04 5.72
C SER A 73 13.93 3.71 5.88
N THR A 74 13.31 2.66 6.41
CA THR A 74 13.86 1.29 6.56
C THR A 74 13.62 0.39 5.34
N ASN A 75 13.08 0.93 4.25
CA ASN A 75 12.63 0.17 3.05
C ASN A 75 11.53 -0.85 3.33
N VAL A 76 10.72 -0.64 4.37
CA VAL A 76 9.47 -1.38 4.57
C VAL A 76 8.40 -0.77 3.66
N LYS A 77 7.73 -1.62 2.89
CA LYS A 77 6.78 -1.26 1.85
C LYS A 77 5.36 -1.44 2.39
N MET A 78 4.59 -0.37 2.45
CA MET A 78 3.20 -0.35 2.88
C MET A 78 2.27 -0.13 1.70
N ILE A 79 1.26 -0.97 1.58
CA ILE A 79 0.27 -0.92 0.51
C ILE A 79 -1.12 -0.88 1.14
N ILE A 80 -1.89 0.14 0.81
CA ILE A 80 -3.29 0.29 1.23
C ILE A 80 -4.17 0.15 0.01
N VAL A 81 -5.16 -0.73 0.09
CA VAL A 81 -6.15 -0.95 -0.97
C VAL A 81 -7.51 -0.41 -0.55
N THR A 82 -8.08 0.43 -1.40
CA THR A 82 -9.41 1.00 -1.24
C THR A 82 -10.29 0.62 -2.42
N GLU A 83 -11.60 0.82 -2.26
CA GLU A 83 -12.53 0.77 -3.37
C GLU A 83 -12.34 2.00 -4.29
N ILE A 84 -12.49 1.84 -5.60
CA ILE A 84 -12.25 2.93 -6.58
C ILE A 84 -13.17 4.14 -6.35
N GLY A 85 -14.40 3.91 -5.89
CA GLY A 85 -15.42 4.95 -5.68
C GLY A 85 -15.29 5.70 -4.36
N ASP A 86 -14.32 5.35 -3.51
CA ASP A 86 -14.17 5.97 -2.22
C ASP A 86 -13.42 7.31 -2.32
N THR A 87 -14.14 8.40 -2.13
CA THR A 87 -13.59 9.77 -2.04
C THR A 87 -13.37 10.23 -0.61
N SER A 88 -13.72 9.41 0.39
CA SER A 88 -13.63 9.78 1.80
C SER A 88 -12.19 9.81 2.32
N LEU A 89 -11.32 8.95 1.78
CA LEU A 89 -9.90 8.90 2.10
C LEU A 89 -9.12 9.82 1.18
N LYS A 90 -8.56 10.89 1.74
CA LYS A 90 -7.67 11.80 1.03
C LYS A 90 -6.22 11.33 1.18
N ASP A 91 -5.36 11.75 0.24
CA ASP A 91 -3.92 11.52 0.31
C ASP A 91 -3.32 11.98 1.66
N GLN A 92 -3.90 13.02 2.27
CA GLN A 92 -3.49 13.52 3.58
C GLN A 92 -3.75 12.53 4.72
N ASP A 93 -4.88 11.81 4.68
CA ASP A 93 -5.23 10.81 5.69
C ASP A 93 -4.30 9.60 5.58
N ILE A 94 -4.05 9.16 4.35
CA ILE A 94 -3.14 8.04 4.04
C ILE A 94 -1.71 8.36 4.51
N ARG A 95 -1.23 9.59 4.24
CA ARG A 95 0.06 10.05 4.77
C ARG A 95 0.09 10.05 6.29
N SER A 96 -0.96 10.57 6.94
CA SER A 96 -1.02 10.66 8.40
C SER A 96 -0.98 9.29 9.08
N VAL A 97 -1.70 8.31 8.53
CA VAL A 97 -1.66 6.91 9.01
C VAL A 97 -0.28 6.30 8.83
N SER A 98 0.36 6.56 7.68
CA SER A 98 1.70 6.04 7.37
C SER A 98 2.76 6.60 8.33
N TYR A 99 2.71 7.90 8.63
CA TYR A 99 3.62 8.52 9.62
C TYR A 99 3.40 7.99 11.04
N LEU A 100 2.15 7.72 11.43
CA LEU A 100 1.85 7.17 12.75
C LEU A 100 2.41 5.76 12.93
N LEU A 101 2.39 4.95 11.87
CA LEU A 101 3.01 3.62 11.86
C LEU A 101 4.54 3.68 11.90
N GLU A 102 5.17 4.60 11.15
CA GLU A 102 6.63 4.80 11.21
C GLU A 102 7.09 5.22 12.62
N PHE A 103 6.27 6.01 13.35
CA PHE A 103 6.57 6.39 14.73
C PHE A 103 6.47 5.22 15.71
N TYR A 104 5.64 4.21 15.43
CA TYR A 104 5.50 3.01 16.26
C TYR A 104 6.63 2.00 16.03
N GLU A 105 7.34 2.11 14.90
CA GLU A 105 8.49 1.26 14.57
C GLU A 105 9.79 1.73 15.24
N LYS A 106 9.84 2.98 15.76
CA LYS A 106 10.97 3.56 16.51
C LYS A 106 10.80 3.44 18.01
#